data_AF-A0A3M2EUB2-F1
#
_entry.id   AF-A0A3M2EUB2-F1
#
_cell.length_a   1.000
_cell.length_b   1.000
_cell.length_c   1.000
_cell.angle_alpha   90.00
_cell.angle_beta   90.00
_cell.angle_gamma   90.00
#
_symmetry.space_group_name_H-M   'P 1'
#
loop_
_entity.id
_entity.type
_entity.pdbx_description
1 polymer ?
#
loop_
_entity_poly.entity_id
_entity_poly.type
_entity_poly.pdbx_seq_one_letter_code
_entity_poly.pdbx_strand_id
1 'polypeptide(L)' 'MSALAYLIPISVFLGLLGLAAFLWALRSGQFRDIEGDAARILLPDDPEPNLGRSGKSAPEED' A
#
# COMPACT_ATOMS: atom_id res chain seq x y z
N MET A 1 -33.57 -25.69 -21.24
CA MET A 1 -33.13 -24.44 -21.89
C MET A 1 -33.52 -23.26 -21.01
N SER A 2 -32.80 -23.01 -19.92
CA SER A 2 -33.23 -22.03 -18.90
C SER A 2 -32.07 -21.43 -18.10
N ALA A 3 -31.01 -22.21 -17.82
CA ALA A 3 -29.86 -21.72 -17.06
C ALA A 3 -29.11 -20.57 -17.76
N LEU A 4 -28.93 -20.63 -19.07
CA LEU A 4 -28.25 -19.58 -19.84
C LEU A 4 -28.95 -18.22 -19.73
N ALA A 5 -30.29 -18.21 -19.63
CA ALA A 5 -31.06 -16.97 -19.49
C ALA A 5 -30.74 -16.22 -18.18
N TYR A 6 -30.33 -16.93 -17.13
CA TYR A 6 -29.89 -16.33 -15.87
C TYR A 6 -28.38 -16.11 -15.81
N LEU A 7 -27.59 -17.04 -16.35
CA LEU A 7 -26.12 -16.96 -16.30
C LEU A 7 -25.55 -15.80 -17.12
N ILE A 8 -26.17 -15.47 -18.27
CA ILE A 8 -25.74 -14.35 -19.11
C ILE A 8 -25.82 -13.01 -18.35
N PRO A 9 -27.00 -12.59 -17.81
CA PRO A 9 -27.08 -11.32 -17.10
C PRO A 9 -26.25 -11.31 -15.82
N ILE A 10 -26.15 -12.44 -15.09
CA ILE A 10 -25.28 -12.54 -13.91
C ILE A 10 -23.81 -12.33 -14.28
N SER A 11 -23.32 -12.95 -15.35
CA SER A 11 -21.94 -12.80 -15.81
C SER A 11 -21.63 -11.36 -16.22
N VAL A 12 -22.54 -10.74 -16.97
CA VAL A 12 -22.40 -9.31 -17.36
C VAL A 12 -22.38 -8.42 -16.13
N PHE A 13 -23.27 -8.66 -15.16
CA PHE A 13 -23.32 -7.88 -13.92
C PHE A 13 -22.03 -8.03 -13.11
N LEU A 14 -21.51 -9.26 -12.95
CA LEU A 14 -20.23 -9.50 -12.27
C LEU A 14 -19.07 -8.81 -13.00
N GLY A 15 -19.04 -8.85 -14.33
CA GLY A 15 -18.04 -8.15 -15.14
C GLY A 15 -18.08 -6.64 -14.94
N LEU A 16 -19.28 -6.05 -14.94
CA LEU A 16 -19.47 -4.62 -14.68
C LEU A 16 -19.08 -4.24 -13.24
N LEU A 17 -19.42 -5.08 -12.26
CA LEU A 17 -19.06 -4.87 -10.87
C LEU A 17 -17.53 -4.86 -10.70
N GLY A 18 -16.84 -5.82 -11.31
CA GLY A 18 -15.38 -5.88 -11.31
C GLY A 18 -14.75 -4.66 -12.01
N LEU A 19 -15.29 -4.24 -13.15
CA LEU A 19 -14.84 -3.05 -13.87
C LEU A 19 -15.04 -1.78 -13.03
N ALA A 20 -16.19 -1.62 -12.38
CA ALA A 20 -16.47 -0.49 -11.51
C ALA A 20 -15.51 -0.44 -10.31
N ALA A 21 -15.27 -1.60 -9.67
CA ALA A 21 -14.30 -1.72 -8.59
C ALA A 21 -12.88 -1.37 -9.04
N PHE A 22 -12.47 -1.83 -10.24
CA PHE A 22 -11.18 -1.51 -10.84
C PHE A 22 -11.01 0.00 -11.09
N LEU A 23 -12.01 0.65 -11.70
CA LEU A 23 -11.99 2.09 -11.94
C LEU A 23 -11.99 2.90 -10.63
N TRP A 24 -12.69 2.41 -9.60
CA TRP A 24 -12.66 3.00 -8.27
C TRP A 24 -11.29 2.89 -7.61
N ALA A 25 -10.61 1.75 -7.73
CA ALA A 25 -9.25 1.55 -7.20
C ALA A 25 -8.24 2.51 -7.88
N LEU A 26 -8.32 2.66 -9.20
CA LEU A 26 -7.52 3.63 -9.95
C LEU A 26 -7.78 5.07 -9.49
N ARG A 27 -9.05 5.46 -9.35
CA ARG A 27 -9.44 6.81 -8.88
C ARG A 27 -8.96 7.06 -7.45
N SER A 28 -8.96 6.05 -6.60
CA SER A 28 -8.62 6.18 -5.17
C SER A 28 -7.14 6.46 -4.93
N GLY A 29 -6.30 6.46 -5.97
CA GLY A 29 -4.90 6.87 -5.87
C GLY A 29 -4.05 5.95 -4.99
N GLN A 30 -4.50 4.70 -4.80
CA GLN A 30 -3.85 3.65 -4.01
C GLN A 30 -2.52 3.21 -4.63
N PHE A 31 -2.38 3.41 -5.95
CA PHE A 31 -1.22 3.06 -6.76
C PHE A 31 -0.18 4.18 -6.87
N ARG A 32 -0.29 5.25 -6.08
CA ARG A 32 0.67 6.37 -6.14
C ARG A 32 1.96 6.09 -5.36
N ASP A 33 1.96 5.08 -4.49
CA ASP A 33 3.09 4.77 -3.60
C ASP A 33 3.69 3.37 -3.86
N ILE A 34 3.55 2.85 -5.08
CA ILE A 34 4.19 1.58 -5.45
C ILE A 34 5.73 1.76 -5.55
N GLU A 35 6.18 2.93 -6.00
CA GLU A 35 7.60 3.31 -6.05
C GLU A 35 8.23 3.36 -4.64
N GLY A 36 7.51 3.85 -3.64
CA GLY A 36 7.99 4.00 -2.26
C GLY A 36 8.16 2.66 -1.54
N ASP A 37 7.25 1.72 -1.73
CA ASP A 37 7.37 0.35 -1.19
C ASP A 37 8.53 -0.43 -1.83
N ALA A 38 8.75 -0.27 -3.15
CA ALA A 38 9.88 -0.88 -3.85
C ALA A 38 11.24 -0.32 -3.39
N ALA A 39 11.32 0.96 -3.06
CA ALA A 39 12.53 1.56 -2.51
C ALA A 39 12.88 0.98 -1.12
N ARG A 40 11.86 0.66 -0.30
CA ARG A 40 12.04 0.08 1.04
C ARG A 40 12.45 -1.39 1.02
N ILE A 41 12.00 -2.17 0.04
CA ILE A 41 12.37 -3.58 -0.05
C ILE A 41 13.80 -3.80 -0.59
N LEU A 42 14.35 -2.81 -1.30
CA LEU A 42 15.72 -2.83 -1.84
C LEU A 42 16.77 -2.21 -0.90
N LEU A 43 16.35 -1.43 0.11
CA LEU A 43 17.23 -0.90 1.16
C LEU A 43 16.86 -1.51 2.53
N PRO A 44 17.27 -2.76 2.82
CA PRO A 44 17.12 -3.33 4.17
C PRO A 44 18.01 -2.66 5.24
N ASP A 45 18.95 -1.80 4.85
CA ASP A 45 20.04 -1.33 5.72
C ASP A 45 20.17 0.21 5.78
N ASP A 46 19.10 0.95 6.08
CA ASP A 46 19.33 2.23 6.77
C ASP A 46 19.44 1.93 8.28
N PRO A 47 20.65 1.93 8.86
CA PRO A 47 20.84 1.67 10.27
C PRO A 47 20.05 2.71 11.07
N GLU A 48 19.42 2.22 12.14
CA GLU A 48 18.64 3.00 13.10
C GLU A 48 19.15 4.45 13.25
N PRO A 49 18.25 5.45 13.33
CA PRO A 49 18.68 6.78 13.73
C PRO A 49 19.33 6.62 15.10
N ASN A 50 20.66 6.78 15.11
CA ASN A 50 21.49 6.87 16.29
C ASN A 50 20.75 7.78 17.27
N LEU A 51 20.13 7.17 18.29
CA LEU A 51 19.68 7.83 19.51
C LEU A 51 20.96 8.30 20.22
N GLY A 52 21.55 9.33 19.62
CA GLY A 52 22.78 9.94 20.04
C GLY A 52 22.54 10.49 21.42
N ARG A 53 23.07 9.78 22.41
CA ARG A 53 23.77 10.34 23.56
C ARG A 53 23.23 11.71 23.97
N SER A 54 21.99 11.77 24.43
CA SER A 54 21.57 12.89 25.27
C SER A 54 22.07 12.61 26.67
N GLY A 55 23.01 13.44 27.13
CA GLY A 55 23.44 13.45 28.53
C GLY A 55 24.81 12.84 28.80
N LYS A 56 25.86 13.29 28.09
CA LYS A 56 27.17 13.44 28.75
C LYS A 56 27.00 14.57 29.78
N SER A 57 26.51 14.25 30.98
CA SER A 57 26.51 15.15 32.14
C SER A 57 27.70 14.81 33.03
N ALA A 58 28.85 15.32 32.65
CA ALA A 58 30.01 15.64 33.50
C ALA A 58 31.03 16.33 32.57
N PRO A 59 31.51 17.55 32.88
CA PRO A 59 32.13 17.85 34.18
C PRO A 59 31.75 19.23 34.76
N GLU A 60 31.64 19.36 36.08
CA GLU A 60 31.93 20.64 36.74
C GLU A 60 32.73 20.35 38.02
N GLU A 61 33.86 21.03 38.12
CA GLU A 61 34.84 20.98 39.20
C GLU A 61 34.23 21.44 40.53
N ASP A 62 34.59 20.75 41.62
CA ASP A 62 35.02 21.32 42.92
C ASP A 62 35.69 20.22 43.78
#